data_AF-A0A4Q3FR35-F1
#
_entry.id   AF-A0A4Q3FR35-F1
#
_cell.length_a   1.000
_cell.length_b   1.000
_cell.length_c   1.000
_cell.angle_alpha   90.00
_cell.angle_beta   90.00
_cell.angle_gamma   90.00
#
_symmetry.space_group_name_H-M   'P 1'
#
loop_
_entity.id
_entity.type
_entity.pdbx_description
1 polymer ?
#
loop_
_entity_poly.entity_id
_entity_poly.type
_entity_poly.pdbx_seq_one_letter_code
_entity_poly.pdbx_strand_id
1 'polypeptide(L)'
;MKRNLNIFYCILSVLMVFGIASCKKTEQGGTGAPTVTRVRLLSKTDTIKNVVHRITLDSSSIYNDTRTVAFDSTVASGRLGTQYGIIGTNLLTTTTVSFNGVSVYFNPALLTDNSI
;
A
#
# COMPACT_ATOMS: atom_id res chain seq x y z
N MET A 1 45.61 34.99 -22.04
CA MET A 1 44.43 34.17 -22.38
C MET A 1 43.17 34.97 -22.02
N LYS A 2 42.51 35.63 -22.98
CA LYS A 2 41.32 36.46 -22.72
C LYS A 2 40.16 35.53 -22.34
N ARG A 3 39.77 35.50 -21.05
CA ARG A 3 38.56 34.79 -20.60
C ARG A 3 37.35 35.47 -21.21
N ASN A 4 36.74 34.83 -22.21
CA ASN A 4 35.47 35.26 -22.80
C ASN A 4 34.37 35.07 -21.75
N LEU A 5 34.16 36.09 -20.92
CA LEU A 5 33.21 36.11 -19.81
C LEU A 5 31.77 35.83 -20.31
N ASN A 6 31.44 36.25 -21.53
CA ASN A 6 30.15 35.99 -22.18
C ASN A 6 29.91 34.49 -22.45
N ILE A 7 30.96 33.72 -22.77
CA ILE A 7 30.85 32.27 -22.96
C ILE A 7 30.57 31.57 -21.63
N PHE A 8 31.15 32.05 -20.53
CA PHE A 8 30.85 31.53 -19.19
C PHE A 8 29.39 31.77 -18.79
N TYR A 9 28.83 32.94 -19.11
CA TYR A 9 27.41 33.21 -18.85
C TYR A 9 26.47 32.34 -19.69
N CYS A 10 26.81 32.06 -20.95
CA CYS A 10 26.05 31.13 -21.80
C CYS A 10 26.12 29.67 -21.30
N ILE A 11 27.27 29.23 -20.80
CA ILE A 11 27.40 27.86 -20.25
C ILE A 11 26.62 27.72 -18.94
N LEU A 12 26.63 28.75 -18.09
CA LEU A 12 25.92 28.75 -16.81
C LEU A 12 24.40 28.72 -16.99
N SER A 13 23.86 29.48 -17.96
CA SER A 13 22.42 29.47 -18.25
C SER A 13 21.96 28.14 -18.82
N VAL A 14 22.77 27.49 -19.66
CA VAL A 14 22.48 26.16 -20.21
C VAL A 14 22.47 25.09 -19.10
N LEU A 15 23.44 25.12 -18.18
CA LEU A 15 23.48 24.20 -17.03
C LEU A 15 22.25 24.35 -16.11
N MET A 16 21.74 25.56 -15.93
CA MET A 16 20.55 25.81 -15.10
C MET A 16 19.27 25.23 -15.72
N VAL A 17 19.12 25.28 -17.05
CA VAL A 17 17.96 24.72 -17.77
C VAL A 17 17.96 23.18 -17.74
N PHE A 18 19.11 22.53 -17.80
CA PHE A 18 19.19 21.07 -17.67
C PHE A 18 18.90 20.58 -16.25
N GLY A 19 19.20 21.39 -15.21
CA GLY A 19 18.87 21.07 -13.82
C GLY A 19 17.37 20.99 -13.54
N ILE A 20 16.57 21.87 -14.14
CA ILE A 20 15.11 21.88 -13.97
C ILE A 20 14.38 20.81 -14.81
N ALA A 21 14.99 20.34 -15.90
CA ALA A 21 14.41 19.31 -16.77
C ALA A 21 14.62 17.87 -16.25
N SER A 22 15.56 17.65 -15.32
CA SER A 22 15.84 16.34 -14.73
C SER A 22 14.80 15.91 -13.68
N CYS A 23 14.06 16.87 -13.10
CA CYS A 23 12.94 16.62 -12.20
C CYS A 23 11.65 16.27 -12.95
N LYS A 24 11.73 15.39 -13.94
CA LYS A 24 10.51 14.66 -14.34
C LYS A 24 10.31 13.62 -13.25
N LYS A 25 9.18 13.67 -12.55
CA LYS A 25 8.74 12.51 -11.80
C LYS A 25 8.61 11.40 -12.83
N THR A 26 9.59 10.49 -12.86
CA THR A 26 9.40 9.21 -13.54
C THR A 26 8.10 8.67 -12.98
N GLU A 27 7.09 8.52 -13.84
CA GLU A 27 5.82 7.90 -13.49
C GLU A 27 6.14 6.45 -13.12
N GLN A 28 6.48 6.26 -11.85
CA GLN A 28 6.75 4.95 -11.27
C GLN A 28 5.40 4.28 -11.13
N GLY A 29 4.97 3.63 -12.21
CA GLY A 29 3.72 2.86 -12.29
C GLY A 29 2.56 3.63 -12.91
N GLY A 30 1.68 2.89 -13.59
CA GLY A 30 0.45 3.44 -14.15
C GLY A 30 0.40 3.71 -15.65
N THR A 31 1.23 3.04 -16.45
CA THR A 31 1.18 3.20 -17.93
C THR A 31 0.03 2.47 -18.61
N GLY A 32 -0.83 1.76 -17.84
CA GLY A 32 -1.95 0.98 -18.35
C GLY A 32 -3.16 0.97 -17.42
N ALA A 33 -4.26 0.39 -17.90
CA ALA A 33 -5.47 0.23 -17.10
C ALA A 33 -5.22 -0.68 -15.87
N PRO A 34 -5.82 -0.38 -14.70
CA PRO A 34 -5.66 -1.20 -13.51
C PRO A 34 -6.34 -2.56 -13.73
N THR A 35 -5.62 -3.64 -13.45
CA THR A 35 -6.16 -5.01 -13.57
C THR A 35 -6.01 -5.74 -12.25
N VAL A 36 -7.08 -6.40 -11.80
CA VAL A 36 -7.10 -7.19 -10.56
C VAL A 36 -6.87 -8.66 -10.90
N THR A 37 -5.85 -9.27 -10.29
CA THR A 37 -5.56 -10.70 -10.43
C THR A 37 -6.25 -11.50 -9.35
N ARG A 38 -6.24 -11.01 -8.10
CA ARG A 38 -6.88 -11.68 -6.97
C ARG A 38 -7.15 -10.72 -5.81
N VAL A 39 -8.09 -11.10 -4.95
CA VAL A 39 -8.32 -10.46 -3.66
C VAL A 39 -7.91 -11.42 -2.55
N ARG A 40 -7.13 -10.94 -1.58
CA ARG A 40 -6.70 -11.70 -0.41
C ARG A 40 -7.27 -11.15 0.88
N LEU A 41 -7.49 -12.03 1.85
CA LEU A 41 -7.64 -11.63 3.25
C LEU A 41 -6.24 -11.28 3.79
N LEU A 42 -6.11 -10.20 4.56
CA LEU A 42 -4.83 -9.82 5.21
C LEU A 42 -4.66 -10.42 6.60
N SER A 43 -5.78 -10.72 7.26
CA SER A 43 -5.77 -11.23 8.61
C SER A 43 -6.97 -12.12 8.87
N LYS A 44 -6.81 -13.02 9.84
CA LYS A 44 -7.85 -13.91 10.31
C LYS A 44 -7.90 -13.87 11.84
N THR A 45 -9.09 -14.01 12.40
CA THR A 45 -9.24 -14.25 13.84
C THR A 45 -8.90 -15.69 14.15
N ASP A 46 -7.85 -15.90 14.94
CA ASP A 46 -7.46 -17.19 15.48
C ASP A 46 -7.92 -17.30 16.94
N THR A 47 -8.35 -18.49 17.34
CA THR A 47 -8.85 -18.76 18.70
C THR A 47 -7.91 -19.71 19.40
N ILE A 48 -7.20 -19.21 20.41
CA ILE A 48 -6.36 -20.05 21.27
C ILE A 48 -7.28 -20.65 22.32
N LYS A 49 -7.42 -21.97 22.28
CA LYS A 49 -8.27 -22.69 23.21
C LYS A 49 -7.57 -22.90 24.54
N ASN A 50 -8.35 -22.87 25.61
CA ASN A 50 -7.92 -23.23 26.97
C ASN A 50 -6.73 -22.41 27.49
N VAL A 51 -6.77 -21.08 27.32
CA VAL A 51 -5.75 -20.19 27.87
C VAL A 51 -5.97 -20.03 29.37
N VAL A 52 -4.92 -20.27 30.16
CA VAL A 52 -4.95 -20.13 31.62
C VAL A 52 -4.64 -18.68 31.98
N HIS A 53 -5.64 -17.97 32.50
CA HIS A 53 -5.53 -16.62 33.00
C HIS A 53 -5.49 -16.65 34.53
N ARG A 54 -4.34 -16.31 35.13
CA ARG A 54 -4.23 -16.24 36.60
C ARG A 54 -4.96 -15.01 37.12
N ILE A 55 -5.83 -15.22 38.10
CA ILE A 55 -6.56 -14.15 38.79
C ILE A 55 -5.86 -13.81 40.11
N THR A 56 -5.36 -14.83 40.81
CA THR A 56 -4.57 -14.71 42.04
C THR A 56 -3.41 -15.71 42.02
N LEU A 57 -2.59 -15.73 43.06
CA LEU A 57 -1.45 -16.65 43.16
C LEU A 57 -1.90 -18.13 43.15
N ASP A 58 -3.12 -18.40 43.66
CA ASP A 58 -3.68 -19.75 43.85
C ASP A 58 -4.94 -20.02 43.00
N SER A 59 -5.35 -19.10 42.12
CA SER A 59 -6.55 -19.30 41.29
C SER A 59 -6.36 -18.79 39.87
N SER A 60 -6.86 -19.59 38.93
CA SER A 60 -6.83 -19.31 37.50
C SER A 60 -8.16 -19.63 36.84
N SER A 61 -8.54 -18.82 35.85
CA SER A 61 -9.68 -19.04 34.98
C SER A 61 -9.19 -19.50 33.61
N ILE A 62 -9.91 -20.44 33.01
CA ILE A 62 -9.58 -20.98 31.69
C ILE A 62 -10.65 -20.52 30.71
N TYR A 63 -10.27 -19.67 29.77
CA TYR A 63 -11.14 -19.26 28.69
C TYR A 63 -10.40 -19.16 27.36
N ASN A 64 -11.16 -19.02 26.28
CA ASN A 64 -10.60 -18.91 24.94
C ASN A 64 -10.26 -17.45 24.64
N ASP A 65 -9.05 -17.22 24.14
CA ASP A 65 -8.65 -15.91 23.65
C ASP A 65 -8.74 -15.86 22.13
N THR A 66 -9.30 -14.76 21.60
CA THR A 66 -9.29 -14.48 20.17
C THR A 66 -8.24 -13.44 19.86
N ARG A 67 -7.38 -13.70 18.87
CA ARG A 67 -6.41 -12.72 18.37
C ARG A 67 -6.42 -12.64 16.85
N THR A 68 -6.10 -11.48 16.32
CA THR A 68 -5.92 -11.29 14.88
C THR A 68 -4.52 -11.73 14.49
N VAL A 69 -4.41 -12.70 13.57
CA VAL A 69 -3.14 -13.17 13.01
C VAL A 69 -3.04 -12.79 11.54
N ALA A 70 -1.82 -12.56 11.06
CA ALA A 70 -1.58 -12.37 9.64
C ALA A 70 -2.02 -13.61 8.86
N PHE A 71 -2.70 -13.39 7.74
CA PHE A 71 -3.20 -14.44 6.87
C PHE A 71 -3.09 -13.95 5.43
N ASP A 72 -2.72 -14.81 4.49
CA ASP A 72 -2.70 -14.47 3.06
C ASP A 72 -3.34 -15.62 2.29
N SER A 73 -4.67 -15.54 2.13
CA SER A 73 -5.43 -16.47 1.30
C SER A 73 -6.28 -15.71 0.32
N THR A 74 -6.34 -16.23 -0.90
CA THR A 74 -7.28 -15.73 -1.91
C THR A 74 -8.70 -16.05 -1.49
N VAL A 75 -9.60 -15.08 -1.68
CA VAL A 75 -11.02 -15.21 -1.33
C VAL A 75 -11.90 -14.83 -2.53
N ALA A 76 -12.96 -15.60 -2.75
CA ALA A 76 -13.96 -15.31 -3.77
C ALA A 76 -15.12 -14.44 -3.23
N SER A 77 -15.25 -14.34 -1.91
CA SER A 77 -16.31 -13.61 -1.23
C SER A 77 -15.79 -12.89 0.00
N GLY A 78 -16.27 -11.66 0.23
CA GLY A 78 -15.91 -10.86 1.39
C GLY A 78 -17.05 -10.70 2.40
N ARG A 79 -16.73 -10.79 3.68
CA ARG A 79 -17.53 -10.27 4.79
C ARG A 79 -17.30 -8.78 5.01
N LEU A 80 -18.35 -8.07 5.39
CA LEU A 80 -18.29 -6.66 5.78
C LEU A 80 -17.39 -6.47 7.02
N GLY A 81 -16.78 -5.29 7.14
CA GLY A 81 -15.91 -4.95 8.28
C GLY A 81 -14.57 -5.68 8.30
N THR A 82 -14.23 -6.43 7.25
CA THR A 82 -12.95 -7.13 7.14
C THR A 82 -12.00 -6.37 6.20
N GLN A 83 -10.71 -6.41 6.51
CA GLN A 83 -9.69 -5.81 5.66
C GLN A 83 -9.25 -6.80 4.56
N TYR A 84 -9.27 -6.33 3.32
CA TYR A 84 -8.82 -7.07 2.15
C TYR A 84 -7.62 -6.39 1.52
N GLY A 85 -6.76 -7.18 0.90
CA GLY A 85 -5.73 -6.68 -0.02
C GLY A 85 -6.13 -7.03 -1.45
N ILE A 86 -6.06 -6.06 -2.35
CA ILE A 86 -6.31 -6.26 -3.78
C ILE A 86 -4.95 -6.41 -4.45
N ILE A 87 -4.74 -7.48 -5.20
CA ILE A 87 -3.48 -7.76 -5.90
C ILE A 87 -3.72 -7.73 -7.40
N GLY A 88 -2.83 -7.06 -8.13
CA GLY A 88 -3.02 -6.76 -9.54
C GLY A 88 -1.80 -6.08 -10.15
N THR A 89 -2.03 -5.31 -11.22
CA THR A 89 -1.00 -4.50 -11.89
C THR A 89 -1.58 -3.15 -12.31
N ASN A 90 -0.71 -2.13 -12.47
CA ASN A 90 -1.09 -0.75 -12.74
C ASN A 90 -2.06 -0.15 -11.69
N LEU A 91 -1.99 -0.61 -10.44
CA LEU A 91 -2.94 -0.17 -9.42
C LEU A 91 -2.68 1.25 -8.92
N LEU A 92 -1.52 1.85 -9.20
CA LEU A 92 -1.20 3.23 -8.84
C LEU A 92 -2.09 4.27 -9.51
N THR A 93 -2.75 3.93 -10.62
CA THR A 93 -3.75 4.81 -11.27
C THR A 93 -5.12 4.73 -10.61
N THR A 94 -5.30 3.88 -9.60
CA THR A 94 -6.59 3.69 -8.93
C THR A 94 -6.94 4.90 -8.08
N THR A 95 -8.05 5.55 -8.39
CA THR A 95 -8.55 6.72 -7.65
C THR A 95 -9.68 6.37 -6.69
N THR A 96 -10.46 5.33 -7.01
CA THR A 96 -11.62 4.90 -6.22
C THR A 96 -11.73 3.38 -6.24
N VAL A 97 -12.18 2.81 -5.13
CA VAL A 97 -12.54 1.40 -5.01
C VAL A 97 -13.98 1.34 -4.56
N SER A 98 -14.81 0.52 -5.21
CA SER A 98 -16.19 0.32 -4.80
C SER A 98 -16.56 -1.15 -4.81
N PHE A 99 -17.37 -1.56 -3.83
CA PHE A 99 -17.94 -2.90 -3.76
C PHE A 99 -19.46 -2.77 -3.85
N ASN A 100 -20.07 -3.44 -4.84
CA ASN A 100 -21.51 -3.38 -5.08
C ASN A 100 -22.05 -1.94 -5.21
N GLY A 101 -21.27 -1.04 -5.82
CA GLY A 101 -21.63 0.38 -5.99
C GLY A 101 -21.39 1.27 -4.77
N VAL A 102 -20.95 0.72 -3.64
CA VAL A 102 -20.58 1.50 -2.44
C VAL A 102 -19.10 1.81 -2.47
N SER A 103 -18.75 3.09 -2.43
CA SER A 103 -17.35 3.54 -2.36
C SER A 103 -16.71 3.16 -1.03
N VAL A 104 -15.49 2.65 -1.07
CA VAL A 104 -14.70 2.25 0.10
C VAL A 104 -13.39 3.01 0.12
N TYR A 105 -13.04 3.48 1.32
CA TYR A 105 -11.77 4.14 1.55
C TYR A 105 -10.61 3.14 1.49
N PHE A 106 -9.57 3.48 0.74
CA PHE A 106 -8.25 2.86 0.84
C PHE A 106 -7.22 3.94 1.15
N ASN A 107 -6.16 3.58 1.86
CA ASN A 107 -5.10 4.53 2.20
C ASN A 107 -4.12 4.66 1.02
N PRO A 108 -3.99 5.83 0.37
CA PRO A 108 -3.07 6.02 -0.75
C PRO A 108 -1.60 5.78 -0.37
N ALA A 109 -1.23 5.90 0.92
CA ALA A 109 0.13 5.63 1.38
C ALA A 109 0.50 4.14 1.36
N LEU A 110 -0.49 3.24 1.31
CA LEU A 110 -0.29 1.79 1.22
C LEU A 110 -0.44 1.29 -0.22
N LEU A 111 -0.77 2.18 -1.16
CA LEU A 111 -0.93 1.86 -2.57
C LEU A 111 0.42 1.58 -3.22
N THR A 112 0.52 0.47 -3.93
CA THR A 112 1.65 0.16 -4.80
C THR A 112 1.13 -0.20 -6.19
N ASP A 113 2.02 -0.31 -7.17
CA ASP A 113 1.62 -0.68 -8.53
C ASP A 113 0.96 -2.08 -8.59
N ASN A 114 1.25 -2.92 -7.61
CA ASN A 114 0.82 -4.31 -7.54
C ASN A 114 -0.20 -4.61 -6.43
N SER A 115 -0.44 -3.67 -5.52
CA SER A 115 -1.35 -3.89 -4.39
C SER A 115 -2.08 -2.65 -3.89
N ILE A 116 -3.33 -2.85 -3.44
CA ILE A 116 -4.11 -1.92 -2.62
C ILE A 116 -4.40 -2.57 -1.27
#